data_AF-C5CGS9-F1
#
_entry.id   AF-C5CGS9-F1
#
_cell.length_a   1.000
_cell.length_b   1.000
_cell.length_c   1.000
_cell.angle_alpha   90.00
_cell.angle_beta   90.00
_cell.angle_gamma   90.00
#
_symmetry.space_group_name_H-M   'P 1'
#
loop_
_entity.id
_entity.type
_entity.pdbx_description
1 polymer ?
#
loop_
_entity_poly.entity_id
_entity_poly.type
_entity_poly.pdbx_seq_one_letter_code
_entity_poly.pdbx_strand_id
1 'polypeptide(L)'
;MNRYAHILYDDNSYCSPKRATFDFRTKTGLMTTWSKEQAQELLEKKYWTCLSAYSLECSIRRKITFERKHSDVNLLYFKYSTELPESVESYFDFETIETISKFFSLRQITEDVYTMLKEYERGIMTFEEHFFSNWLIKIFEESEVEGDRKSLEVFLMRYVEIFVTKILWNTYGGDLNRLRKDLSAIVYTYTEMKDFFEGV
;
A
#
# COMPACT_ATOMS: atom_id res chain seq x y z
N MET A 1 -10.46 -15.99 -0.86
CA MET A 1 -9.72 -15.81 -2.12
C MET A 1 -8.56 -14.88 -1.82
N ASN A 2 -7.30 -15.34 -1.92
CA ASN A 2 -6.13 -14.53 -1.57
C ASN A 2 -6.03 -13.34 -2.52
N ARG A 3 -6.40 -12.14 -2.04
CA ARG A 3 -6.22 -10.88 -2.77
C ARG A 3 -4.74 -10.51 -2.93
N TYR A 4 -3.88 -11.09 -2.09
CA TYR A 4 -2.44 -10.90 -2.12
C TYR A 4 -1.73 -11.89 -3.05
N ALA A 5 -0.85 -11.34 -3.88
CA ALA A 5 0.10 -12.08 -4.70
C ALA A 5 1.53 -11.63 -4.39
N HIS A 6 2.47 -12.58 -4.40
CA HIS A 6 3.88 -12.31 -4.12
C HIS A 6 4.73 -12.98 -5.20
N ILE A 7 5.67 -12.21 -5.75
CA ILE A 7 6.63 -12.68 -6.75
C ILE A 7 8.02 -12.30 -6.27
N LEU A 8 8.87 -13.30 -6.03
CA LEU A 8 10.30 -13.08 -5.81
C LEU A 8 11.00 -13.02 -7.16
N TYR A 9 11.93 -12.10 -7.32
CA TYR A 9 12.71 -11.98 -8.52
C TYR A 9 14.08 -11.36 -8.26
N ASP A 10 14.98 -11.65 -9.18
CA ASP A 10 16.23 -10.94 -9.40
C ASP A 10 16.40 -10.71 -10.91
N ASP A 11 17.59 -10.31 -11.34
CA ASP A 11 17.86 -9.99 -12.75
C ASP A 11 17.77 -11.22 -13.68
N ASN A 12 17.88 -12.44 -13.14
CA ASN A 12 18.04 -13.67 -13.93
C ASN A 12 16.90 -14.68 -13.74
N SER A 13 16.08 -14.52 -12.71
CA SER A 13 15.11 -15.51 -12.28
C SER A 13 13.93 -14.89 -11.54
N TYR A 14 12.78 -15.53 -11.62
CA TYR A 14 11.63 -15.20 -10.79
C TYR A 14 10.95 -16.47 -10.30
N CYS A 15 10.29 -16.38 -9.15
CA CYS A 15 9.46 -17.45 -8.64
C CYS A 15 8.33 -16.92 -7.77
N SER A 16 7.25 -17.70 -7.66
CA SER A 16 6.18 -17.45 -6.71
C SER A 16 6.28 -18.43 -5.54
N PRO A 17 6.08 -17.97 -4.29
CA PRO A 17 5.95 -18.87 -3.17
C PRO A 17 4.58 -19.55 -3.21
N LYS A 18 4.46 -20.72 -2.60
CA LYS A 18 3.16 -21.37 -2.38
C LYS A 18 2.30 -20.54 -1.43
N ARG A 19 2.93 -19.95 -0.41
CA ARG A 19 2.33 -19.00 0.52
C ARG A 19 3.41 -18.10 1.10
N ALA A 20 3.08 -16.83 1.30
CA ALA A 20 3.89 -15.92 2.10
C ALA A 20 2.97 -15.16 3.06
N THR A 21 3.49 -14.84 4.24
CA THR A 21 2.80 -14.04 5.24
C THR A 21 3.80 -13.04 5.79
N PHE A 22 3.41 -11.77 5.79
CA PHE A 22 4.22 -10.64 6.20
C PHE A 22 3.64 -10.06 7.50
N ASP A 23 4.51 -9.79 8.46
CA ASP A 23 4.21 -9.03 9.66
C ASP A 23 4.84 -7.65 9.55
N PHE A 24 3.99 -6.64 9.33
CA PHE A 24 4.43 -5.27 9.14
C PHE A 24 5.05 -4.66 10.40
N ARG A 25 4.67 -5.12 11.60
CA ARG A 25 5.13 -4.55 12.88
C ARG A 25 6.58 -4.90 13.14
N THR A 26 6.95 -6.15 12.86
CA THR A 26 8.31 -6.66 13.08
C THR A 26 9.17 -6.62 11.82
N LYS A 27 8.57 -6.32 10.65
CA LYS A 27 9.20 -6.43 9.32
C LYS A 27 9.78 -7.82 9.06
N THR A 28 9.03 -8.84 9.48
CA THR A 28 9.42 -10.25 9.31
C THR A 28 8.30 -11.06 8.69
N GLY A 29 8.57 -12.31 8.34
CA GLY A 29 7.54 -13.15 7.75
C GLY A 29 7.94 -14.60 7.57
N LEU A 30 6.96 -15.37 7.12
CA LEU A 30 7.09 -16.80 6.83
C LEU A 30 6.70 -17.07 5.39
N MET A 31 7.48 -17.92 4.73
CA MET A 31 7.26 -18.31 3.34
C MET A 31 7.30 -19.82 3.21
N THR A 32 6.24 -20.39 2.64
CA THR A 32 6.21 -21.78 2.19
C THR A 32 6.50 -21.81 0.70
N THR A 33 7.53 -22.54 0.33
CA THR A 33 7.93 -22.76 -1.08
C THR A 33 7.29 -24.04 -1.62
N TRP A 34 7.33 -24.21 -2.95
CA TRP A 34 6.73 -25.37 -3.62
C TRP A 34 7.54 -26.66 -3.43
N SER A 35 8.86 -26.56 -3.24
CA SER A 35 9.76 -27.71 -3.11
C SER A 35 10.97 -27.44 -2.21
N LYS A 36 11.71 -28.50 -1.83
CA LYS A 36 12.92 -28.39 -0.98
C LYS A 36 14.06 -27.70 -1.72
N GLU A 37 14.11 -27.91 -3.02
CA GLU A 37 15.07 -27.36 -3.97
C GLU A 37 14.85 -25.85 -4.11
N GLN A 38 13.60 -25.41 -4.33
CA GLN A 38 13.27 -23.99 -4.36
C GLN A 38 13.64 -23.29 -3.04
N ALA A 39 13.38 -23.92 -1.90
CA ALA A 39 13.78 -23.37 -0.60
C ALA A 39 15.29 -23.19 -0.49
N GLN A 40 16.06 -24.12 -1.05
CA GLN A 40 17.53 -24.08 -1.04
C GLN A 40 18.05 -22.96 -1.94
N GLU A 41 17.55 -22.84 -3.17
CA GLU A 41 17.89 -21.76 -4.10
C GLU A 41 17.64 -20.38 -3.51
N LEU A 42 16.53 -20.20 -2.79
CA LEU A 42 16.22 -18.92 -2.15
C LEU A 42 17.22 -18.56 -1.04
N LEU A 43 17.79 -19.54 -0.34
CA LEU A 43 18.77 -19.35 0.74
C LEU A 43 20.19 -19.07 0.24
N GLU A 44 20.50 -19.40 -1.00
CA GLU A 44 21.83 -19.19 -1.58
C GLU A 44 22.15 -17.71 -1.82
N LYS A 45 21.10 -16.88 -1.98
CA LYS A 45 21.26 -15.44 -2.22
C LYS A 45 21.16 -14.65 -0.93
N LYS A 46 21.96 -13.59 -0.86
CA LYS A 46 21.97 -12.64 0.27
C LYS A 46 20.61 -11.95 0.46
N TYR A 47 19.93 -11.62 -0.63
CA TYR A 47 18.59 -11.04 -0.61
C TYR A 47 17.86 -11.31 -1.92
N TRP A 48 16.55 -11.12 -1.89
CA TRP A 48 15.66 -11.16 -3.05
C TRP A 48 14.79 -9.91 -3.09
N THR A 49 14.44 -9.48 -4.29
CA THR A 49 13.36 -8.51 -4.46
C THR A 49 12.03 -9.25 -4.49
N CYS A 50 11.03 -8.74 -3.78
CA CYS A 50 9.68 -9.28 -3.77
C CYS A 50 8.69 -8.19 -4.16
N LEU A 51 7.99 -8.40 -5.26
CA LEU A 51 6.82 -7.62 -5.61
C LEU A 51 5.61 -8.24 -4.92
N SER A 52 5.00 -7.47 -4.03
CA SER A 52 3.74 -7.85 -3.38
C SER A 52 2.63 -6.98 -3.94
N ALA A 53 1.52 -7.58 -4.35
CA ALA A 53 0.40 -6.89 -4.98
C ALA A 53 -0.93 -7.31 -4.34
N TYR A 54 -1.88 -6.39 -4.30
CA TYR A 54 -3.24 -6.62 -3.81
C TYR A 54 -4.25 -6.34 -4.91
N SER A 55 -4.98 -7.37 -5.36
CA SER A 55 -6.17 -7.28 -6.24
C SER A 55 -6.13 -6.22 -7.35
N LEU A 56 -4.98 -6.06 -8.04
CA LEU A 56 -4.71 -4.99 -9.03
C LEU A 56 -4.83 -3.54 -8.52
N GLU A 57 -5.18 -3.31 -7.27
CA GLU A 57 -5.29 -1.99 -6.64
C GLU A 57 -3.92 -1.36 -6.42
N CYS A 58 -2.99 -2.12 -5.85
CA CYS A 58 -1.75 -1.57 -5.36
C CYS A 58 -0.65 -2.62 -5.27
N SER A 59 0.60 -2.14 -5.20
CA SER A 59 1.76 -2.99 -5.07
C SER A 59 2.89 -2.31 -4.31
N ILE A 60 3.71 -3.12 -3.65
CA ILE A 60 4.92 -2.69 -2.96
C ILE A 60 6.09 -3.58 -3.32
N ARG A 61 7.27 -2.97 -3.44
CA ARG A 61 8.54 -3.69 -3.58
C ARG A 61 9.19 -3.84 -2.20
N ARG A 62 9.64 -5.06 -1.93
CA ARG A 62 10.28 -5.45 -0.67
C ARG A 62 11.63 -6.07 -0.97
N LYS A 63 12.60 -5.79 -0.12
CA LYS A 63 13.87 -6.53 -0.08
C LYS A 63 13.77 -7.57 1.02
N ILE A 64 13.77 -8.85 0.64
CA ILE A 64 13.66 -10.00 1.54
C ILE A 64 15.02 -10.60 1.79
N THR A 65 15.33 -10.91 3.05
CA THR A 65 16.52 -11.65 3.49
C THR A 65 16.07 -12.87 4.26
N PHE A 66 16.39 -14.06 3.77
CA PHE A 66 16.06 -15.31 4.45
C PHE A 66 17.08 -15.59 5.55
N GLU A 67 16.60 -15.93 6.74
CA GLU A 67 17.45 -16.10 7.92
C GLU A 67 17.73 -17.58 8.20
N ARG A 68 16.74 -18.44 8.00
CA ARG A 68 16.85 -19.88 8.30
C ARG A 68 15.75 -20.71 7.64
N LYS A 69 16.09 -21.95 7.28
CA LYS A 69 15.12 -23.01 6.94
C LYS A 69 14.58 -23.63 8.23
N HIS A 70 13.25 -23.69 8.37
CA HIS A 70 12.61 -24.42 9.45
C HIS A 70 11.83 -25.60 8.85
N SER A 71 12.21 -26.83 9.22
CA SER A 71 11.53 -28.10 8.91
C SER A 71 11.76 -28.75 7.54
N ASP A 72 11.32 -30.02 7.45
CA ASP A 72 11.19 -30.84 6.25
C ASP A 72 10.14 -30.36 5.23
N VAL A 73 9.49 -29.22 5.48
CA VAL A 73 8.25 -28.78 4.79
C VAL A 73 8.43 -27.47 3.99
N ASN A 74 9.66 -27.17 3.54
CA ASN A 74 9.92 -26.06 2.60
C ASN A 74 9.55 -24.67 3.14
N LEU A 75 9.57 -24.50 4.47
CA LEU A 75 9.24 -23.28 5.19
C LEU A 75 10.50 -22.46 5.51
N LEU A 76 10.46 -21.19 5.14
CA LEU A 76 11.53 -20.21 5.33
C LEU A 76 11.06 -19.06 6.22
N TYR A 77 11.92 -18.64 7.15
CA TYR A 77 11.76 -17.40 7.89
C TYR A 77 12.58 -16.29 7.24
N PHE A 78 12.02 -15.08 7.16
CA PHE A 78 12.68 -13.95 6.55
C PHE A 78 12.45 -12.63 7.30
N LYS A 79 13.40 -11.72 7.12
CA LYS A 79 13.23 -10.28 7.37
C LYS A 79 13.01 -9.56 6.05
N TYR A 80 12.35 -8.41 6.09
CA TYR A 80 12.22 -7.57 4.91
C TYR A 80 12.37 -6.09 5.22
N SER A 81 12.62 -5.31 4.17
CA SER A 81 12.59 -3.84 4.20
C SER A 81 11.85 -3.33 2.96
N THR A 82 11.33 -2.12 3.04
CA THR A 82 10.65 -1.42 1.95
C THR A 82 11.42 -0.16 1.58
N GLU A 83 11.24 0.31 0.35
CA GLU A 83 11.78 1.63 -0.07
C GLU A 83 10.91 2.79 0.44
N LEU A 84 9.70 2.48 0.93
CA LEU A 84 8.76 3.45 1.47
C LEU A 84 9.31 4.07 2.78
N PRO A 85 9.27 5.41 2.95
CA PRO A 85 9.68 6.06 4.19
C PRO A 85 8.85 5.58 5.40
N GLU A 86 9.52 5.25 6.51
CA GLU A 86 8.88 4.73 7.73
C GLU A 86 7.83 5.68 8.31
N SER A 87 7.99 7.00 8.13
CA SER A 87 7.02 8.00 8.58
C SER A 87 5.63 7.80 8.01
N VAL A 88 5.50 7.23 6.79
CA VAL A 88 4.20 6.97 6.16
C VAL A 88 3.37 6.02 7.02
N GLU A 89 3.98 4.97 7.58
CA GLU A 89 3.27 3.99 8.41
C GLU A 89 2.69 4.63 9.67
N SER A 90 3.37 5.64 10.23
CA SER A 90 2.92 6.37 11.41
C SER A 90 1.69 7.25 11.16
N TYR A 91 1.36 7.52 9.90
CA TYR A 91 0.19 8.33 9.52
C TYR A 91 -1.05 7.51 9.20
N PHE A 92 -0.97 6.18 9.32
CA PHE A 92 -2.10 5.30 9.17
C PHE A 92 -3.18 5.61 10.24
N ASP A 93 -4.40 5.88 9.76
CA ASP A 93 -5.58 6.10 10.58
C ASP A 93 -6.57 4.97 10.28
N PHE A 94 -6.67 3.99 11.20
CA PHE A 94 -7.47 2.79 10.97
C PHE A 94 -8.93 3.12 10.66
N GLU A 95 -9.56 3.98 11.45
CA GLU A 95 -10.98 4.34 11.30
C GLU A 95 -11.26 4.97 9.93
N THR A 96 -10.38 5.85 9.48
CA THR A 96 -10.47 6.53 8.18
C THR A 96 -10.30 5.55 7.02
N ILE A 97 -9.24 4.73 7.07
CA ILE A 97 -8.95 3.77 5.99
C ILE A 97 -10.04 2.70 5.92
N GLU A 98 -10.47 2.16 7.06
CA GLU A 98 -11.53 1.16 7.14
C GLU A 98 -12.84 1.71 6.60
N THR A 99 -13.26 2.91 7.01
CA THR A 99 -14.50 3.54 6.56
C THR A 99 -14.49 3.82 5.05
N ILE A 100 -13.44 4.44 4.53
CA ILE A 100 -13.35 4.78 3.09
C ILE A 100 -13.31 3.50 2.25
N SER A 101 -12.54 2.50 2.65
CA SER A 101 -12.34 1.27 1.87
C SER A 101 -13.60 0.41 1.73
N LYS A 102 -14.63 0.62 2.57
CA LYS A 102 -15.95 -0.02 2.44
C LYS A 102 -16.73 0.48 1.22
N PHE A 103 -16.50 1.72 0.81
CA PHE A 103 -17.27 2.38 -0.25
C PHE A 103 -16.44 2.71 -1.49
N PHE A 104 -15.13 2.90 -1.35
CA PHE A 104 -14.27 3.37 -2.44
C PHE A 104 -12.97 2.55 -2.57
N SER A 105 -12.43 2.52 -3.79
CA SER A 105 -11.06 2.08 -4.04
C SER A 105 -10.09 3.10 -3.44
N LEU A 106 -9.27 2.68 -2.47
CA LEU A 106 -8.21 3.52 -1.91
C LEU A 106 -7.21 3.96 -2.98
N ARG A 107 -6.96 3.13 -4.00
CA ARG A 107 -6.12 3.50 -5.15
C ARG A 107 -6.73 4.67 -5.89
N GLN A 108 -8.01 4.58 -6.26
CA GLN A 108 -8.68 5.64 -7.03
C GLN A 108 -8.68 6.96 -6.27
N ILE A 109 -9.08 6.94 -4.99
CA ILE A 109 -9.08 8.14 -4.14
C ILE A 109 -7.67 8.75 -4.02
N THR A 110 -6.64 7.91 -3.86
CA THR A 110 -5.24 8.37 -3.80
C THR A 110 -4.79 9.04 -5.09
N GLU A 111 -5.11 8.47 -6.25
CA GLU A 111 -4.76 9.03 -7.55
C GLU A 111 -5.51 10.34 -7.83
N ASP A 112 -6.76 10.44 -7.40
CA ASP A 112 -7.52 11.69 -7.47
C ASP A 112 -6.86 12.78 -6.63
N VAL A 113 -6.51 12.48 -5.37
CA VAL A 113 -5.79 13.41 -4.48
C VAL A 113 -4.46 13.85 -5.10
N TYR A 114 -3.69 12.92 -5.66
CA TYR A 114 -2.47 13.27 -6.36
C TYR A 114 -2.71 14.18 -7.58
N THR A 115 -3.75 13.90 -8.36
CA THR A 115 -4.13 14.69 -9.53
C THR A 115 -4.51 16.11 -9.13
N MET A 116 -5.29 16.27 -8.06
CA MET A 116 -5.63 17.57 -7.47
C MET A 116 -4.38 18.38 -7.12
N LEU A 117 -3.43 17.76 -6.42
CA LEU A 117 -2.20 18.43 -6.01
C LEU A 117 -1.34 18.87 -7.21
N LYS A 118 -1.31 18.05 -8.25
CA LYS A 118 -0.58 18.34 -9.48
C LYS A 118 -1.22 19.46 -10.30
N GLU A 119 -2.55 19.51 -10.36
CA GLU A 119 -3.28 20.59 -11.02
C GLU A 119 -3.13 21.92 -10.26
N TYR A 120 -3.12 21.86 -8.92
CA TYR A 120 -2.79 22.99 -8.07
C TYR A 120 -1.36 23.51 -8.29
N GLU A 121 -0.35 22.62 -8.34
CA GLU A 121 1.05 23.00 -8.62
C GLU A 121 1.20 23.72 -9.98
N ARG A 122 0.39 23.32 -10.97
CA ARG A 122 0.41 23.91 -12.31
C ARG A 122 -0.30 25.26 -12.41
N GLY A 123 -0.93 25.73 -11.33
CA GLY A 123 -1.77 26.92 -11.34
C GLY A 123 -3.03 26.78 -12.20
N ILE A 124 -3.40 25.54 -12.57
CA ILE A 124 -4.66 25.25 -13.26
C ILE A 124 -5.82 25.38 -12.29
N MET A 125 -5.55 25.10 -11.01
CA MET A 125 -6.51 25.15 -9.93
C MET A 125 -6.16 26.27 -8.94
N THR A 126 -7.17 27.03 -8.51
CA THR A 126 -7.03 27.96 -7.38
C THR A 126 -7.87 27.48 -6.19
N PHE A 127 -7.42 27.73 -4.95
CA PHE A 127 -8.15 27.31 -3.73
C PHE A 127 -9.55 27.93 -3.61
N GLU A 128 -9.85 28.98 -4.37
CA GLU A 128 -11.17 29.61 -4.44
C GLU A 128 -12.17 28.81 -5.30
N GLU A 129 -11.70 27.83 -6.07
CA GLU A 129 -12.56 27.02 -6.93
C GLU A 129 -13.26 25.92 -6.14
N HIS A 130 -14.54 25.72 -6.44
CA HIS A 130 -15.40 24.63 -5.96
C HIS A 130 -14.91 23.21 -6.32
N PHE A 131 -13.63 23.04 -6.66
CA PHE A 131 -13.07 21.79 -7.14
C PHE A 131 -13.23 20.66 -6.12
N PHE A 132 -12.90 20.91 -4.85
CA PHE A 132 -13.03 19.87 -3.83
C PHE A 132 -14.50 19.45 -3.65
N SER A 133 -15.42 20.43 -3.65
CA SER A 133 -16.85 20.16 -3.62
C SER A 133 -17.32 19.39 -4.85
N ASN A 134 -16.81 19.71 -6.04
CA ASN A 134 -17.13 19.01 -7.28
C ASN A 134 -16.57 17.58 -7.29
N TRP A 135 -15.36 17.38 -6.77
CA TRP A 135 -14.74 16.06 -6.61
C TRP A 135 -15.55 15.19 -5.65
N LEU A 136 -15.96 15.73 -4.49
CA LEU A 136 -16.86 15.05 -3.57
C LEU A 136 -18.20 14.69 -4.22
N ILE A 137 -18.84 15.64 -4.91
CA ILE A 137 -20.10 15.41 -5.63
C ILE A 137 -19.93 14.26 -6.61
N LYS A 138 -18.89 14.31 -7.46
CA LYS A 138 -18.59 13.27 -8.45
C LYS A 138 -18.40 11.90 -7.80
N ILE A 139 -17.59 11.82 -6.75
CA ILE A 139 -17.37 10.57 -6.01
C ILE A 139 -18.69 10.00 -5.48
N PHE A 140 -19.54 10.84 -4.88
CA PHE A 140 -20.80 10.39 -4.32
C PHE A 140 -21.84 10.01 -5.39
N GLU A 141 -21.81 10.64 -6.56
CA GLU A 141 -22.64 10.28 -7.71
C GLU A 141 -22.22 8.95 -8.34
N GLU A 142 -20.91 8.70 -8.46
CA GLU A 142 -20.37 7.49 -9.09
C GLU A 142 -20.47 6.24 -8.20
N SER A 143 -20.54 6.40 -6.89
CA SER A 143 -20.33 5.30 -5.94
C SER A 143 -21.63 4.71 -5.35
N GLU A 144 -22.80 5.13 -5.84
CA GLU A 144 -24.14 4.68 -5.38
C GLU A 144 -24.25 4.54 -3.84
N VAL A 145 -23.63 5.46 -3.09
CA VAL A 145 -23.49 5.29 -1.63
C VAL A 145 -24.83 5.45 -0.93
N GLU A 146 -25.38 4.35 -0.42
CA GLU A 146 -26.47 4.32 0.55
C GLU A 146 -25.91 4.48 1.97
N GLY A 147 -25.90 5.69 2.53
CA GLY A 147 -25.36 5.94 3.87
C GLY A 147 -25.28 7.42 4.30
N ASP A 148 -24.69 7.66 5.47
CA ASP A 148 -24.43 9.02 5.99
C ASP A 148 -23.30 9.69 5.21
N ARG A 149 -23.67 10.34 4.10
CA ARG A 149 -22.75 11.09 3.23
C ARG A 149 -21.92 12.12 3.98
N LYS A 150 -22.46 12.76 5.04
CA LYS A 150 -21.72 13.76 5.81
C LYS A 150 -20.58 13.13 6.59
N SER A 151 -20.83 11.98 7.21
CA SER A 151 -19.78 11.22 7.89
C SER A 151 -18.69 10.78 6.90
N LEU A 152 -19.09 10.27 5.75
CA LEU A 152 -18.15 9.80 4.72
C LEU A 152 -17.31 10.95 4.13
N GLU A 153 -17.91 12.14 3.96
CA GLU A 153 -17.21 13.36 3.57
C GLU A 153 -16.12 13.74 4.58
N VAL A 154 -16.40 13.66 5.89
CA VAL A 154 -15.41 13.91 6.95
C VAL A 154 -14.23 12.95 6.85
N PHE A 155 -14.47 11.66 6.59
CA PHE A 155 -13.39 10.69 6.42
C PHE A 155 -12.58 10.94 5.15
N LEU A 156 -13.23 11.22 4.01
CA LEU A 156 -12.54 11.59 2.77
C LEU A 156 -11.66 12.83 2.97
N MET A 157 -12.18 13.86 3.65
CA MET A 157 -11.42 15.06 4.02
C MET A 157 -10.20 14.71 4.87
N ARG A 158 -10.36 13.87 5.90
CA ARG A 158 -9.26 13.44 6.75
C ARG A 158 -8.20 12.65 5.96
N TYR A 159 -8.63 11.82 5.01
CA TYR A 159 -7.71 11.11 4.13
C TYR A 159 -6.91 12.04 3.22
N VAL A 160 -7.57 13.03 2.62
CA VAL A 160 -6.90 14.10 1.86
C VAL A 160 -5.91 14.84 2.76
N GLU A 161 -6.34 15.25 3.96
CA GLU A 161 -5.47 15.94 4.91
C GLU A 161 -4.22 15.12 5.25
N ILE A 162 -4.36 13.81 5.50
CA ILE A 162 -3.23 12.89 5.71
C ILE A 162 -2.27 12.93 4.50
N PHE A 163 -2.79 12.82 3.28
CA PHE A 163 -1.97 12.82 2.07
C PHE A 163 -1.28 14.15 1.82
N VAL A 164 -1.95 15.27 2.04
CA VAL A 164 -1.39 16.61 1.80
C VAL A 164 -0.42 17.00 2.92
N THR A 165 -0.90 17.03 4.16
CA THR A 165 -0.13 17.61 5.26
C THR A 165 0.97 16.66 5.75
N LYS A 166 0.64 15.38 5.95
CA LYS A 166 1.57 14.42 6.55
C LYS A 166 2.44 13.75 5.51
N ILE A 167 1.86 13.22 4.43
CA ILE A 167 2.61 12.48 3.43
C ILE A 167 3.38 13.46 2.53
N LEU A 168 2.70 14.31 1.76
CA LEU A 168 3.37 15.20 0.80
C LEU A 168 4.33 16.16 1.51
N TRP A 169 3.86 16.96 2.46
CA TRP A 169 4.70 17.98 3.09
C TRP A 169 5.71 17.41 4.08
N ASN A 170 5.28 16.61 5.07
CA ASN A 170 6.22 16.15 6.11
C ASN A 170 7.16 15.04 5.64
N THR A 171 6.76 14.16 4.71
CA THR A 171 7.62 13.05 4.24
C THR A 171 8.35 13.37 2.95
N TYR A 172 7.67 13.97 1.98
CA TYR A 172 8.26 14.26 0.66
C TYR A 172 8.71 15.71 0.47
N GLY A 173 8.51 16.59 1.46
CA GLY A 173 8.95 17.99 1.39
C GLY A 173 8.28 18.78 0.28
N GLY A 174 7.07 18.38 -0.15
CA GLY A 174 6.39 18.97 -1.29
C GLY A 174 6.77 18.37 -2.65
N ASP A 175 7.68 17.39 -2.72
CA ASP A 175 8.07 16.76 -3.98
C ASP A 175 7.00 15.78 -4.50
N LEU A 176 6.13 16.28 -5.37
CA LEU A 176 5.07 15.48 -6.01
C LEU A 176 5.63 14.35 -6.87
N ASN A 177 6.78 14.51 -7.51
CA ASN A 177 7.34 13.46 -8.37
C ASN A 177 7.84 12.27 -7.56
N ARG A 178 8.41 12.51 -6.38
CA ARG A 178 8.76 11.44 -5.44
C ARG A 178 7.51 10.79 -4.87
N LEU A 179 6.53 11.57 -4.40
CA LEU A 179 5.26 11.04 -3.92
C LEU A 179 4.60 10.12 -4.96
N ARG A 180 4.55 10.54 -6.23
CA ARG A 180 3.96 9.76 -7.34
C ARG A 180 4.51 8.35 -7.43
N LYS A 181 5.82 8.18 -7.25
CA LYS A 181 6.49 6.87 -7.37
C LYS A 181 6.06 5.91 -6.25
N ASP A 182 5.66 6.46 -5.11
CA ASP A 182 5.36 5.70 -3.91
C ASP A 182 3.85 5.53 -3.64
N LEU A 183 2.95 6.19 -4.40
CA LEU A 183 1.49 6.10 -4.20
C LEU A 183 1.00 4.64 -4.11
N SER A 184 1.42 3.79 -5.04
CA SER A 184 1.02 2.38 -5.04
C SER A 184 1.50 1.65 -3.79
N ALA A 185 2.71 1.96 -3.33
CA ALA A 185 3.28 1.35 -2.12
C ALA A 185 2.58 1.87 -0.85
N ILE A 186 2.22 3.16 -0.79
CA ILE A 186 1.45 3.75 0.32
C ILE A 186 0.08 3.05 0.44
N VAL A 187 -0.66 2.96 -0.67
CA VAL A 187 -1.97 2.31 -0.70
C VAL A 187 -1.87 0.83 -0.32
N TYR A 188 -0.83 0.13 -0.80
CA TYR A 188 -0.57 -1.24 -0.41
C TYR A 188 -0.34 -1.36 1.10
N THR A 189 0.54 -0.53 1.66
CA THR A 189 0.86 -0.55 3.09
C THR A 189 -0.37 -0.31 3.95
N TYR A 190 -1.20 0.68 3.61
CA TYR A 190 -2.43 0.95 4.36
C TYR A 190 -3.46 -0.17 4.22
N THR A 191 -3.56 -0.80 3.04
CA THR A 191 -4.41 -1.99 2.84
C THR A 191 -3.94 -3.15 3.72
N GLU A 192 -2.63 -3.43 3.75
CA GLU A 192 -2.05 -4.50 4.56
C GLU A 192 -2.22 -4.25 6.06
N MET A 193 -2.04 -3.01 6.52
CA MET A 193 -2.27 -2.63 7.92
C MET A 193 -3.75 -2.76 8.31
N LYS A 194 -4.68 -2.31 7.46
CA LYS A 194 -6.13 -2.47 7.67
C LYS A 194 -6.51 -3.95 7.83
N ASP A 195 -6.09 -4.80 6.88
CA ASP A 195 -6.40 -6.23 6.90
C ASP A 195 -5.79 -6.93 8.14
N PHE A 196 -4.63 -6.46 8.62
CA PHE A 196 -4.06 -6.95 9.87
C PHE A 196 -4.95 -6.63 11.09
N PHE A 197 -5.49 -5.41 11.18
CA PHE A 197 -6.36 -5.01 12.29
C PHE A 197 -7.75 -5.65 12.24
N GLU A 198 -8.26 -6.01 11.05
CA GLU A 198 -9.51 -6.76 10.87
C GLU A 198 -9.37 -8.26 11.17
N GLY A 199 -8.15 -8.80 11.10
CA GLY A 199 -7.83 -10.21 11.32
C GLY A 199 -7.53 -10.59 12.77
N VAL A 200 -7.81 -9.71 13.73
CA VAL A 200 -7.69 -9.91 15.19
C VAL A 200 -9.07 -10.02 15.82
#